data_AF-A0A1F7IMC9-F1
#
_entry.id   AF-A0A1F7IMC9-F1
#
_cell.length_a   1.000
_cell.length_b   1.000
_cell.length_c   1.000
_cell.angle_alpha   90.00
_cell.angle_beta   90.00
_cell.angle_gamma   90.00
#
_symmetry.space_group_name_H-M   'P 1'
#
loop_
_entity.id
_entity.type
_entity.pdbx_description
1 polymer ?
#
loop_
_entity_poly.entity_id
_entity_poly.type
_entity_poly.pdbx_seq_one_letter_code
_entity_poly.pdbx_strand_id
1 'polypeptide(L)'
;MTEKDCLLGNVGSFEHRLLLDINYKSSLELYFHNLSAKIEKTTKLQIPEVVDKTKQNILDILYRNTLMAEILESKDFLEILEQEKQLRGEVKVGVVQCIDGRLSIPHQFGRATNVKEIAGSLIKLNEDGETISDRRFEGILEQTANEGRELLQIVTGHTSLKDEDHRCGRIMKGVKEKEFTGEVNQVAWEEAEKRAIAIENEYNDILQAKGKTPQAKVAITAMIDTDTMGLIFSFGQANSLSTTELTRELTTEIQQALGEETGGFGSMKDTFADPFHFIEYSEHVLKITEFLTKRLATDSKFKQYITVNFPELTSGQKQALLFTIGRTIANQYITGLASEEEFTHPYLLHSEEYMVVSPHGKPLGGFDLRQSFGSVPADRGEMLIHVLTKLSLLDKQKAEKPYILFFSTPVNKVVYDHQDITLVGVEDAAKVYFLELFKDEEIKKRVYEGSLVIIPILIDESNRRPLEIRDYSIFLN
;
A
#
# COMPACT_ATOMS: atom_id res chain seq x y z
N MET A 1 3.39 -23.70 45.41
CA MET A 1 3.27 -23.26 44.01
C MET A 1 3.84 -24.36 43.14
N THR A 2 2.96 -25.18 42.57
CA THR A 2 3.34 -26.28 41.70
C THR A 2 3.36 -25.80 40.25
N GLU A 3 4.28 -26.33 39.44
CA GLU A 3 4.47 -26.07 37.99
C GLU A 3 3.21 -26.22 37.11
N LYS A 4 2.09 -26.69 37.66
CA LYS A 4 0.81 -26.78 36.95
C LYS A 4 0.01 -25.48 36.89
N ASP A 5 0.29 -24.49 37.73
CA ASP A 5 -0.48 -23.24 37.77
C ASP A 5 0.06 -22.17 36.80
N CYS A 6 1.19 -22.41 36.12
CA CYS A 6 1.72 -21.54 35.06
C CYS A 6 1.22 -21.88 33.65
N LEU A 7 0.50 -22.99 33.46
CA LEU A 7 0.07 -23.47 32.14
C LEU A 7 -1.40 -23.19 31.78
N LEU A 8 -2.14 -22.48 32.64
CA LEU A 8 -3.58 -22.24 32.45
C LEU A 8 -3.96 -20.77 32.21
N GLY A 9 -2.98 -19.88 31.99
CA GLY A 9 -3.24 -18.46 31.74
C GLY A 9 -3.71 -18.10 30.32
N ASN A 10 -3.61 -19.02 29.33
CA ASN A 10 -3.84 -18.71 27.91
C ASN A 10 -4.76 -19.71 27.19
N VAL A 11 -5.70 -20.35 27.91
CA VAL A 11 -6.61 -21.33 27.28
C VAL A 11 -7.81 -20.67 26.60
N GLY A 12 -8.11 -19.40 26.92
CA GLY A 12 -9.26 -18.68 26.35
C GLY A 12 -9.12 -18.32 24.85
N SER A 13 -7.90 -18.18 24.32
CA SER A 13 -7.68 -17.80 22.92
C SER A 13 -7.58 -18.99 21.96
N PHE A 14 -7.15 -20.16 22.43
CA PHE A 14 -6.93 -21.34 21.59
C PHE A 14 -8.23 -22.11 21.32
N GLU A 15 -9.09 -22.30 22.33
CA GLU A 15 -10.39 -22.97 22.16
C GLU A 15 -11.41 -22.10 21.39
N HIS A 16 -11.30 -20.77 21.49
CA HIS A 16 -12.09 -19.85 20.66
C HIS A 16 -11.63 -19.85 19.20
N ARG A 17 -10.31 -19.96 18.94
CA ARG A 17 -9.75 -20.20 17.59
C ARG A 17 -10.24 -21.52 17.00
N LEU A 18 -10.30 -22.60 17.78
CA LEU A 18 -10.70 -23.94 17.31
C LEU A 18 -12.21 -24.11 17.04
N LEU A 19 -13.08 -23.43 17.79
CA LEU A 19 -14.53 -23.50 17.58
C LEU A 19 -15.03 -22.58 16.46
N LEU A 20 -14.34 -21.46 16.21
CA LEU A 20 -14.47 -20.73 14.95
C LEU A 20 -14.03 -21.65 13.79
N ASP A 21 -12.90 -22.35 13.91
CA ASP A 21 -12.30 -23.15 12.84
C ASP A 21 -13.22 -24.19 12.16
N ILE A 22 -14.25 -24.76 12.81
CA ILE A 22 -15.08 -25.85 12.21
C ILE A 22 -16.29 -25.32 11.40
N ASN A 23 -17.05 -24.35 11.94
CA ASN A 23 -18.14 -23.70 11.18
C ASN A 23 -17.60 -22.66 10.18
N TYR A 24 -16.41 -22.12 10.46
CA TYR A 24 -15.69 -21.22 9.59
C TYR A 24 -14.98 -21.95 8.45
N LYS A 25 -14.38 -23.12 8.69
CA LYS A 25 -13.88 -23.98 7.59
C LYS A 25 -14.99 -24.36 6.64
N SER A 26 -16.14 -24.81 7.12
CA SER A 26 -17.24 -25.20 6.22
C SER A 26 -17.82 -24.04 5.40
N SER A 27 -17.86 -22.81 5.95
CA SER A 27 -18.31 -21.62 5.22
C SER A 27 -17.23 -21.03 4.30
N LEU A 28 -15.95 -21.03 4.68
CA LEU A 28 -14.83 -20.69 3.81
C LEU A 28 -14.64 -21.73 2.70
N GLU A 29 -14.79 -23.03 3.00
CA GLU A 29 -14.74 -24.11 2.03
C GLU A 29 -15.85 -23.96 0.98
N LEU A 30 -17.09 -23.68 1.41
CA LEU A 30 -18.19 -23.42 0.47
C LEU A 30 -17.96 -22.13 -0.34
N TYR A 31 -17.44 -21.08 0.30
CA TYR A 31 -17.09 -19.82 -0.35
C TYR A 31 -15.98 -20.01 -1.41
N PHE A 32 -14.89 -20.68 -1.08
CA PHE A 32 -13.80 -21.00 -2.00
C PHE A 32 -14.19 -22.05 -3.03
N HIS A 33 -15.11 -22.96 -2.71
CA HIS A 33 -15.68 -23.88 -3.70
C HIS A 33 -16.45 -23.10 -4.80
N ASN A 34 -17.29 -22.14 -4.40
CA ASN A 34 -18.02 -21.29 -5.33
C ASN A 34 -17.09 -20.38 -6.16
N LEU A 35 -16.05 -19.80 -5.53
CA LEU A 35 -15.03 -19.05 -6.26
C LEU A 35 -14.24 -19.95 -7.22
N SER A 36 -13.84 -21.14 -6.78
CA SER A 36 -13.09 -22.13 -7.57
C SER A 36 -13.82 -22.51 -8.86
N ALA A 37 -15.14 -22.74 -8.81
CA ALA A 37 -15.95 -23.00 -9.99
C ALA A 37 -15.99 -21.82 -10.97
N LYS A 38 -16.08 -20.58 -10.46
CA LYS A 38 -16.06 -19.36 -11.28
C LYS A 38 -14.68 -19.07 -11.88
N ILE A 39 -13.61 -19.29 -11.11
CA ILE A 39 -12.22 -19.19 -11.60
C ILE A 39 -12.03 -20.14 -12.76
N GLU A 40 -12.39 -21.41 -12.59
CA GLU A 40 -12.24 -22.42 -13.62
C GLU A 40 -12.97 -22.06 -14.91
N LYS A 41 -14.19 -21.53 -14.83
CA LYS A 41 -14.93 -21.06 -16.00
C LYS A 41 -14.18 -19.93 -16.72
N THR A 42 -13.76 -18.90 -15.97
CA THR A 42 -13.08 -17.72 -16.52
C THR A 42 -11.70 -18.04 -17.08
N THR A 43 -10.91 -18.87 -16.39
CA THR A 43 -9.55 -19.25 -16.82
C THR A 43 -9.61 -20.19 -18.01
N LYS A 44 -10.50 -21.19 -18.03
CA LYS A 44 -10.64 -22.13 -19.15
C LYS A 44 -11.00 -21.45 -20.48
N LEU A 45 -11.70 -20.32 -20.43
CA LEU A 45 -12.01 -19.52 -21.62
C LEU A 45 -10.81 -18.73 -22.15
N GLN A 46 -9.82 -18.43 -21.30
CA GLN A 46 -8.62 -17.67 -21.67
C GLN A 46 -7.42 -18.58 -21.95
N ILE A 47 -7.22 -19.62 -21.15
CA ILE A 47 -6.06 -20.52 -21.16
C ILE A 47 -6.43 -22.01 -20.94
N PRO A 48 -6.98 -22.71 -21.94
CA PRO A 48 -7.49 -24.07 -21.78
C PRO A 48 -6.46 -25.11 -21.30
N GLU A 49 -5.16 -24.89 -21.56
CA GLU A 49 -4.11 -25.90 -21.35
C GLU A 49 -3.39 -25.82 -19.97
N VAL A 50 -3.53 -24.72 -19.22
CA VAL A 50 -2.74 -24.45 -17.98
C VAL A 50 -3.64 -24.15 -16.77
N VAL A 51 -4.82 -24.76 -16.75
CA VAL A 51 -5.92 -24.39 -15.84
C VAL A 51 -5.60 -24.64 -14.36
N ASP A 52 -5.06 -25.82 -14.00
CA ASP A 52 -5.01 -26.24 -12.60
C ASP A 52 -4.00 -25.47 -11.73
N LYS A 53 -2.74 -25.32 -12.19
CA LYS A 53 -1.72 -24.55 -11.44
C LYS A 53 -2.10 -23.07 -11.35
N THR A 54 -2.56 -22.48 -12.46
CA THR A 54 -2.99 -21.06 -12.47
C THR A 54 -4.19 -20.84 -11.55
N LYS A 55 -5.16 -21.75 -11.57
CA LYS A 55 -6.31 -21.74 -10.66
C LYS A 55 -5.88 -21.82 -9.21
N GLN A 56 -4.94 -22.69 -8.88
CA GLN A 56 -4.41 -22.79 -7.51
C GLN A 56 -3.73 -21.49 -7.08
N ASN A 57 -2.86 -20.90 -7.92
CA ASN A 57 -2.22 -19.63 -7.62
C ASN A 57 -3.24 -18.51 -7.37
N ILE A 58 -4.30 -18.41 -8.19
CA ILE A 58 -5.38 -17.44 -7.99
C ILE A 58 -6.09 -17.69 -6.65
N LEU A 59 -6.41 -18.96 -6.33
CA LEU A 59 -7.05 -19.31 -5.06
C LEU A 59 -6.19 -18.96 -3.86
N ASP A 60 -4.87 -19.21 -3.92
CA ASP A 60 -3.94 -18.90 -2.84
C ASP A 60 -3.87 -17.38 -2.58
N ILE A 61 -3.83 -16.57 -3.65
CA ILE A 61 -3.87 -15.10 -3.56
C ILE A 61 -5.18 -14.63 -2.90
N LEU A 62 -6.32 -15.17 -3.34
CA LEU A 62 -7.63 -14.81 -2.78
C LEU A 62 -7.77 -15.27 -1.33
N TYR A 63 -7.22 -16.43 -0.97
CA TYR A 63 -7.20 -16.95 0.40
C TYR A 63 -6.37 -16.09 1.34
N ARG A 64 -5.21 -15.58 0.92
CA ARG A 64 -4.45 -14.63 1.74
C ARG A 64 -5.16 -13.30 1.90
N ASN A 65 -5.78 -12.77 0.84
CA ASN A 65 -6.54 -11.51 0.90
C ASN A 65 -7.78 -11.63 1.81
N THR A 66 -8.58 -12.69 1.59
CA THR A 66 -9.16 -13.55 2.63
C THR A 66 -8.84 -13.23 4.10
N LEU A 67 -7.81 -13.94 4.54
CA LEU A 67 -7.25 -13.92 5.88
C LEU A 67 -6.86 -12.51 6.35
N MET A 68 -6.20 -11.72 5.50
CA MET A 68 -5.83 -10.35 5.85
C MET A 68 -7.04 -9.46 6.11
N ALA A 69 -8.10 -9.53 5.29
CA ALA A 69 -9.32 -8.77 5.54
C ALA A 69 -9.94 -9.13 6.90
N GLU A 70 -9.95 -10.41 7.24
CA GLU A 70 -10.48 -10.92 8.51
C GLU A 70 -9.62 -10.47 9.71
N ILE A 71 -8.29 -10.46 9.56
CA ILE A 71 -7.38 -9.91 10.56
C ILE A 71 -7.64 -8.41 10.75
N LEU A 72 -7.80 -7.64 9.67
CA LEU A 72 -8.05 -6.19 9.72
C LEU A 72 -9.41 -5.83 10.36
N GLU A 73 -10.35 -6.76 10.38
CA GLU A 73 -11.65 -6.63 11.06
C GLU A 73 -11.67 -7.24 12.47
N SER A 74 -10.60 -7.93 12.87
CA SER A 74 -10.49 -8.52 14.19
C SER A 74 -10.48 -7.44 15.28
N LYS A 75 -11.03 -7.77 16.45
CA LYS A 75 -11.05 -6.87 17.61
C LYS A 75 -9.65 -6.40 17.98
N ASP A 76 -8.69 -7.32 18.01
CA ASP A 76 -7.30 -7.04 18.39
C ASP A 76 -6.67 -6.00 17.44
N PHE A 77 -6.85 -6.16 16.12
CA PHE A 77 -6.34 -5.18 15.17
C PHE A 77 -7.05 -3.83 15.26
N LEU A 78 -8.37 -3.82 15.48
CA LEU A 78 -9.12 -2.58 15.62
C LEU A 78 -8.68 -1.77 16.85
N GLU A 79 -8.30 -2.44 17.94
CA GLU A 79 -7.71 -1.79 19.13
C GLU A 79 -6.32 -1.19 18.82
N ILE A 80 -5.49 -1.88 18.04
CA ILE A 80 -4.19 -1.35 17.57
C ILE A 80 -4.38 -0.13 16.66
N LEU A 81 -5.29 -0.23 15.69
CA LEU A 81 -5.58 0.84 14.74
C LEU A 81 -6.09 2.09 15.44
N GLU A 82 -6.92 1.94 16.48
CA GLU A 82 -7.42 3.07 17.25
C GLU A 82 -6.29 3.76 18.03
N GLN A 83 -5.38 2.99 18.63
CA GLN A 83 -4.18 3.54 19.28
C GLN A 83 -3.25 4.24 18.29
N GLU A 84 -3.00 3.66 17.11
CA GLU A 84 -2.23 4.31 16.04
C GLU A 84 -2.86 5.67 15.64
N LYS A 85 -4.19 5.73 15.50
CA LYS A 85 -4.90 6.98 15.18
C LYS A 85 -4.74 8.02 16.28
N GLN A 86 -4.83 7.63 17.55
CA GLN A 86 -4.65 8.52 18.69
C GLN A 86 -3.22 9.08 18.77
N LEU A 87 -2.21 8.25 18.52
CA LEU A 87 -0.80 8.68 18.50
C LEU A 87 -0.50 9.66 17.37
N ARG A 88 -1.01 9.35 16.17
CA ARG A 88 -0.91 10.20 14.97
C ARG A 88 -1.63 11.53 15.15
N GLY A 89 -2.74 11.53 15.89
CA GLY A 89 -3.59 12.69 16.14
C GLY A 89 -4.65 12.95 15.06
N GLU A 90 -5.27 14.13 15.14
CA GLU A 90 -6.46 14.51 14.37
C GLU A 90 -6.18 14.91 12.91
N VAL A 91 -4.92 15.13 12.54
CA VAL A 91 -4.54 15.47 11.15
C VAL A 91 -4.87 14.31 10.22
N LYS A 92 -5.47 14.57 9.06
CA LYS A 92 -5.60 13.57 7.99
C LYS A 92 -4.22 13.38 7.36
N VAL A 93 -3.72 12.14 7.34
CA VAL A 93 -2.45 11.81 6.67
C VAL A 93 -2.74 11.05 5.40
N GLY A 94 -2.23 11.58 4.30
CA GLY A 94 -2.21 10.93 2.99
C GLY A 94 -0.77 10.66 2.56
N VAL A 95 -0.56 9.58 1.82
CA VAL A 95 0.71 9.24 1.17
C VAL A 95 0.44 8.98 -0.31
N VAL A 96 1.30 9.53 -1.16
CA VAL A 96 1.35 9.18 -2.58
C VAL A 96 2.63 8.40 -2.80
N GLN A 97 2.49 7.16 -3.27
CA GLN A 97 3.60 6.25 -3.50
C GLN A 97 3.55 5.60 -4.89
N CYS A 98 4.67 5.02 -5.30
CA CYS A 98 4.76 4.28 -6.55
C CYS A 98 3.93 2.99 -6.50
N ILE A 99 3.51 2.48 -7.67
CA ILE A 99 2.90 1.14 -7.81
C ILE A 99 3.90 -0.01 -7.62
N ASP A 100 5.16 0.28 -7.31
CA ASP A 100 6.24 -0.69 -7.13
C ASP A 100 5.89 -1.67 -6.00
N GLY A 101 5.87 -2.98 -6.29
CA GLY A 101 5.42 -4.00 -5.34
C GLY A 101 6.33 -4.18 -4.14
N ARG A 102 7.54 -3.60 -4.16
CA ARG A 102 8.45 -3.54 -3.01
C ARG A 102 7.98 -2.55 -1.94
N LEU A 103 7.08 -1.62 -2.30
CA LEU A 103 6.53 -0.59 -1.41
C LEU A 103 5.29 -1.09 -0.66
N SER A 104 5.53 -1.88 0.39
CA SER A 104 4.47 -2.48 1.20
C SER A 104 3.78 -1.45 2.10
N ILE A 105 2.52 -1.13 1.79
CA ILE A 105 1.65 -0.27 2.62
C ILE A 105 1.58 -0.73 4.09
N PRO A 106 1.25 -2.00 4.41
CA PRO A 106 1.13 -2.42 5.81
C PRO A 106 2.45 -2.30 6.58
N HIS A 107 3.60 -2.51 5.92
CA HIS A 107 4.90 -2.40 6.57
C HIS A 107 5.36 -0.94 6.72
N GLN A 108 5.19 -0.11 5.69
CA GLN A 108 5.68 1.26 5.69
C GLN A 108 4.76 2.24 6.42
N PHE A 109 3.45 2.21 6.14
CA PHE A 109 2.51 3.27 6.56
C PHE A 109 1.36 2.77 7.44
N GLY A 110 1.14 1.45 7.50
CA GLY A 110 0.08 0.85 8.30
C GLY A 110 -1.32 1.16 7.76
N ARG A 111 -2.33 1.03 8.64
CA ARG A 111 -3.74 1.24 8.26
C ARG A 111 -4.28 2.62 8.63
N ALA A 112 -3.63 3.32 9.56
CA ALA A 112 -4.00 4.68 9.97
C ALA A 112 -3.74 5.75 8.89
N THR A 113 -2.98 5.40 7.85
CA THR A 113 -2.58 6.31 6.76
C THR A 113 -3.32 5.96 5.46
N ASN A 114 -3.78 6.98 4.72
CA ASN A 114 -4.39 6.76 3.41
C ASN A 114 -3.32 6.77 2.34
N VAL A 115 -3.26 5.75 1.49
CA VAL A 115 -2.23 5.63 0.45
C VAL A 115 -2.87 5.62 -0.93
N LYS A 116 -2.31 6.43 -1.83
CA LYS A 116 -2.62 6.45 -3.26
C LYS A 116 -1.41 5.95 -4.03
N GLU A 117 -1.60 4.89 -4.81
CA GLU A 117 -0.55 4.22 -5.60
C GLU A 117 -0.64 4.65 -7.07
N ILE A 118 0.43 5.26 -7.61
CA ILE A 118 0.52 5.78 -8.99
C ILE A 118 1.92 5.52 -9.54
N ALA A 119 2.08 5.20 -10.82
CA ALA A 119 3.41 4.91 -11.37
C ALA A 119 4.39 6.07 -11.18
N GLY A 120 5.50 5.81 -10.47
CA GLY A 120 6.52 6.82 -10.12
C GLY A 120 6.02 7.93 -9.20
N SER A 121 4.88 7.76 -8.53
CA SER A 121 4.19 8.82 -7.76
C SER A 121 3.81 10.04 -8.59
N LEU A 122 3.74 9.89 -9.92
CA LEU A 122 3.49 10.97 -10.86
C LEU A 122 1.99 11.25 -10.99
N ILE A 123 1.38 11.85 -9.95
CA ILE A 123 0.02 12.41 -10.07
C ILE A 123 -0.01 13.32 -11.30
N LYS A 124 -1.07 13.18 -12.12
CA LYS A 124 -1.26 14.00 -13.30
C LYS A 124 -1.53 15.45 -12.90
N LEU A 125 -0.84 16.36 -13.57
CA LEU A 125 -0.97 17.80 -13.39
C LEU A 125 -1.65 18.40 -14.61
N ASN A 126 -2.26 19.58 -14.43
CA ASN A 126 -2.79 20.37 -15.55
C ASN A 126 -1.64 20.92 -16.43
N GLU A 127 -1.99 21.54 -17.56
CA GLU A 127 -1.01 22.07 -18.52
C GLU A 127 -0.09 23.14 -17.91
N ASP A 128 -0.56 23.87 -16.91
CA ASP A 128 0.24 24.83 -16.13
C ASP A 128 1.30 24.16 -15.23
N GLY A 129 1.11 22.88 -14.90
CA GLY A 129 1.94 22.14 -13.96
C GLY A 129 1.81 22.58 -12.50
N GLU A 130 0.82 23.42 -12.17
CA GLU A 130 0.64 24.04 -10.85
C GLU A 130 -0.53 23.43 -10.06
N THR A 131 -1.45 22.74 -10.73
CA THR A 131 -2.67 22.14 -10.16
C THR A 131 -2.86 20.70 -10.64
N ILE A 132 -3.76 19.96 -9.99
CA ILE A 132 -3.96 18.53 -10.24
C ILE A 132 -5.00 18.32 -11.34
N SER A 133 -4.76 17.35 -12.22
CA SER A 133 -5.75 16.94 -13.23
C SER A 133 -6.43 15.60 -12.92
N ASP A 134 -5.97 14.87 -11.89
CA ASP A 134 -6.65 13.67 -11.37
C ASP A 134 -7.89 14.08 -10.54
N ARG A 135 -9.05 14.14 -11.22
CA ARG A 135 -10.35 14.46 -10.60
C ARG A 135 -10.72 13.56 -9.41
N ARG A 136 -10.22 12.32 -9.36
CA ARG A 136 -10.49 11.43 -8.22
C ARG A 136 -9.65 11.79 -7.03
N PHE A 137 -8.40 12.16 -7.26
CA PHE A 137 -7.56 12.68 -6.19
C PHE A 137 -8.07 14.03 -5.69
N GLU A 138 -8.51 14.91 -6.59
CA GLU A 138 -9.23 16.16 -6.25
C GLU A 138 -10.45 15.89 -5.37
N GLY A 139 -11.27 14.88 -5.70
CA GLY A 139 -12.42 14.48 -4.85
C GLY A 139 -12.02 14.01 -3.45
N ILE A 140 -10.85 13.37 -3.28
CA ILE A 140 -10.32 13.00 -1.95
C ILE A 140 -9.89 14.25 -1.17
N LEU A 141 -9.24 15.20 -1.85
CA LEU A 141 -8.89 16.50 -1.27
C LEU A 141 -10.15 17.27 -0.85
N GLU A 142 -11.18 17.29 -1.70
CA GLU A 142 -12.46 17.94 -1.42
C GLU A 142 -13.18 17.30 -0.23
N GLN A 143 -13.23 15.97 -0.15
CA GLN A 143 -13.79 15.26 0.99
C GLN A 143 -13.08 15.66 2.29
N THR A 144 -11.74 15.66 2.26
CA THR A 144 -10.93 16.04 3.44
C THR A 144 -11.18 17.50 3.83
N ALA A 145 -11.26 18.40 2.85
CA ALA A 145 -11.60 19.79 3.07
C ALA A 145 -13.00 19.94 3.67
N ASN A 146 -13.99 19.16 3.23
CA ASN A 146 -15.37 19.19 3.76
C ASN A 146 -15.41 18.79 5.24
N GLU A 147 -14.65 17.76 5.64
CA GLU A 147 -14.51 17.32 7.03
C GLU A 147 -13.88 18.39 7.95
N GLY A 148 -13.22 19.41 7.38
CA GLY A 148 -12.61 20.51 8.14
C GLY A 148 -11.36 20.08 8.91
N ARG A 149 -10.71 19.00 8.50
CA ARG A 149 -9.49 18.48 9.12
C ARG A 149 -8.25 19.11 8.48
N GLU A 150 -7.21 19.31 9.29
CA GLU A 150 -5.87 19.56 8.77
C GLU A 150 -5.40 18.38 7.89
N LEU A 151 -4.63 18.66 6.84
CA LEU A 151 -4.10 17.65 5.92
C LEU A 151 -2.57 17.70 5.95
N LEU A 152 -1.95 16.53 6.08
CA LEU A 152 -0.53 16.32 5.78
C LEU A 152 -0.43 15.25 4.69
N GLN A 153 -0.08 15.67 3.48
CA GLN A 153 0.22 14.78 2.37
C GLN A 153 1.74 14.53 2.30
N ILE A 154 2.16 13.27 2.24
CA ILE A 154 3.56 12.90 2.01
C ILE A 154 3.65 12.38 0.58
N VAL A 155 4.33 13.13 -0.29
CA VAL A 155 4.56 12.73 -1.69
C VAL A 155 5.92 12.07 -1.75
N THR A 156 5.95 10.81 -2.19
CA THR A 156 7.18 10.02 -2.15
C THR A 156 7.81 9.83 -3.52
N GLY A 157 9.11 10.09 -3.64
CA GLY A 157 9.94 9.40 -4.62
C GLY A 157 10.35 8.04 -4.07
N HIS A 158 10.89 7.14 -4.90
CA HIS A 158 11.56 5.95 -4.37
C HIS A 158 12.79 5.57 -5.19
N THR A 159 13.74 4.92 -4.52
CA THR A 159 15.00 4.47 -5.11
C THR A 159 15.56 3.26 -4.38
N SER A 160 16.58 2.63 -4.97
CA SER A 160 17.53 1.76 -4.28
C SER A 160 18.86 2.50 -4.20
N LEU A 161 19.41 2.61 -2.99
CA LEU A 161 20.71 3.24 -2.76
C LEU A 161 21.88 2.29 -3.03
N LYS A 162 21.62 0.98 -2.99
CA LYS A 162 22.63 -0.06 -3.20
C LYS A 162 22.71 -0.55 -4.64
N ASP A 163 21.61 -0.48 -5.41
CA ASP A 163 21.55 -1.01 -6.77
C ASP A 163 20.88 -0.03 -7.75
N GLU A 164 21.66 0.47 -8.71
CA GLU A 164 21.17 1.43 -9.71
C GLU A 164 20.10 0.85 -10.64
N ASP A 165 20.10 -0.48 -10.85
CA ASP A 165 19.12 -1.16 -11.70
C ASP A 165 17.78 -1.38 -11.00
N HIS A 166 17.72 -1.13 -9.68
CA HIS A 166 16.55 -1.27 -8.82
C HIS A 166 15.91 0.07 -8.44
N ARG A 167 16.32 1.17 -9.08
CA ARG A 167 15.66 2.49 -8.95
C ARG A 167 14.25 2.48 -9.56
N CYS A 168 13.50 3.58 -9.39
CA CYS A 168 12.13 3.69 -9.92
C CYS A 168 12.05 3.44 -11.43
N GLY A 169 11.46 2.31 -11.84
CA GLY A 169 11.38 1.93 -13.25
C GLY A 169 10.66 2.94 -14.15
N ARG A 170 9.65 3.65 -13.62
CA ARG A 170 8.92 4.70 -14.37
C ARG A 170 9.80 5.92 -14.65
N ILE A 171 10.61 6.34 -13.66
CA ILE A 171 11.53 7.47 -13.80
C ILE A 171 12.71 7.07 -14.69
N MET A 172 13.31 5.90 -14.48
CA MET A 172 14.39 5.37 -15.33
C MET A 172 13.97 5.33 -16.80
N LYS A 173 12.75 4.83 -17.09
CA LYS A 173 12.20 4.82 -18.45
C LYS A 173 12.05 6.24 -19.00
N GLY A 174 11.48 7.17 -18.24
CA GLY A 174 11.31 8.56 -18.65
C GLY A 174 12.64 9.27 -18.93
N VAL A 175 13.67 9.04 -18.12
CA VAL A 175 15.04 9.56 -18.39
C VAL A 175 15.62 8.95 -19.67
N LYS A 176 15.50 7.63 -19.85
CA LYS A 176 15.98 6.93 -21.05
C LYS A 176 15.27 7.41 -22.33
N GLU A 177 13.97 7.68 -22.23
CA GLU A 177 13.12 8.16 -23.34
C GLU A 177 13.18 9.69 -23.52
N LYS A 178 13.97 10.39 -22.70
CA LYS A 178 14.12 11.86 -22.70
C LYS A 178 12.83 12.63 -22.38
N GLU A 179 11.90 11.99 -21.68
CA GLU A 179 10.77 12.66 -21.03
C GLU A 179 11.28 13.50 -19.84
N PHE A 180 12.24 12.96 -19.09
CA PHE A 180 12.90 13.66 -17.99
C PHE A 180 14.38 13.90 -18.27
N THR A 181 14.93 14.98 -17.71
CA THR A 181 16.35 15.33 -17.84
C THR A 181 17.00 15.35 -16.46
N GLY A 182 18.05 14.56 -16.25
CA GLY A 182 18.79 14.52 -14.99
C GLY A 182 19.17 13.11 -14.56
N GLU A 183 19.74 13.01 -13.35
CA GLU A 183 20.00 11.73 -12.68
C GLU A 183 18.69 11.18 -12.10
N VAL A 184 18.49 9.86 -12.16
CA VAL A 184 17.22 9.18 -11.81
C VAL A 184 16.72 9.52 -10.41
N ASN A 185 17.58 9.51 -9.39
CA ASN A 185 17.17 9.80 -8.01
C ASN A 185 16.80 11.28 -7.84
N GLN A 186 17.58 12.17 -8.47
CA GLN A 186 17.29 13.60 -8.44
C GLN A 186 15.95 13.90 -9.13
N VAL A 187 15.71 13.31 -10.31
CA VAL A 187 14.43 13.45 -11.02
C VAL A 187 13.27 12.90 -10.19
N ALA A 188 13.44 11.74 -9.55
CA ALA A 188 12.40 11.17 -8.69
C ALA A 188 12.04 12.09 -7.51
N TRP A 189 13.04 12.77 -6.93
CA TRP A 189 12.84 13.75 -5.87
C TRP A 189 12.15 15.03 -6.38
N GLU A 190 12.66 15.63 -7.45
CA GLU A 190 12.13 16.88 -8.04
C GLU A 190 10.70 16.72 -8.53
N GLU A 191 10.38 15.60 -9.18
CA GLU A 191 9.01 15.33 -9.62
C GLU A 191 8.06 15.17 -8.43
N ALA A 192 8.49 14.56 -7.31
CA ALA A 192 7.72 14.49 -6.09
C ALA A 192 7.51 15.88 -5.46
N GLU A 193 8.53 16.75 -5.44
CA GLU A 193 8.40 18.14 -4.97
C GLU A 193 7.40 18.93 -5.80
N LYS A 194 7.48 18.80 -7.12
CA LYS A 194 6.52 19.43 -8.03
C LYS A 194 5.07 19.01 -7.73
N ARG A 195 4.84 17.72 -7.45
CA ARG A 195 3.49 17.23 -7.09
C ARG A 195 3.07 17.68 -5.70
N ALA A 196 3.99 17.75 -4.74
CA ALA A 196 3.68 18.28 -3.41
C ALA A 196 3.19 19.73 -3.49
N ILE A 197 3.86 20.58 -4.28
CA ILE A 197 3.42 21.96 -4.52
C ILE A 197 2.03 21.98 -5.16
N ALA A 198 1.80 21.17 -6.19
CA ALA A 198 0.49 21.15 -6.86
C ALA A 198 -0.65 20.68 -5.95
N ILE A 199 -0.40 19.71 -5.07
CA ILE A 199 -1.38 19.26 -4.06
C ILE A 199 -1.68 20.36 -3.05
N GLU A 200 -0.66 21.10 -2.62
CA GLU A 200 -0.81 22.22 -1.70
C GLU A 200 -1.64 23.34 -2.29
N ASN A 201 -1.38 23.71 -3.54
CA ASN A 201 -2.17 24.69 -4.28
C ASN A 201 -3.63 24.24 -4.42
N GLU A 202 -3.87 23.06 -4.98
CA GLU A 202 -5.20 22.51 -5.22
C GLU A 202 -6.04 22.46 -3.93
N TYR A 203 -5.46 21.93 -2.85
CA TYR A 203 -6.17 21.80 -1.59
C TYR A 203 -6.48 23.16 -0.96
N ASN A 204 -5.57 24.13 -1.05
CA ASN A 204 -5.80 25.48 -0.55
C ASN A 204 -6.84 26.24 -1.40
N ASP A 205 -6.87 26.05 -2.71
CA ASP A 205 -7.91 26.61 -3.58
C ASP A 205 -9.29 26.04 -3.23
N ILE A 206 -9.38 24.74 -2.99
CA ILE A 206 -10.61 24.08 -2.49
C ILE A 206 -11.04 24.68 -1.15
N LEU A 207 -10.12 24.91 -0.21
CA LEU A 207 -10.44 25.53 1.08
C LEU A 207 -10.97 26.96 0.89
N GLN A 208 -10.31 27.78 0.07
CA GLN A 208 -10.72 29.16 -0.20
C GLN A 208 -12.10 29.22 -0.86
N ALA A 209 -12.35 28.38 -1.87
CA ALA A 209 -13.65 28.29 -2.55
C ALA A 209 -14.79 27.92 -1.58
N LYS A 210 -14.47 27.20 -0.50
CA LYS A 210 -15.41 26.82 0.57
C LYS A 210 -15.43 27.82 1.74
N GLY A 211 -14.73 28.95 1.65
CA GLY A 211 -14.66 29.98 2.70
C GLY A 211 -13.88 29.54 3.95
N LYS A 212 -12.98 28.56 3.83
CA LYS A 212 -12.11 28.06 4.89
C LYS A 212 -10.71 28.68 4.77
N THR A 213 -9.98 28.74 5.89
CA THR A 213 -8.62 29.28 5.94
C THR A 213 -7.63 28.32 5.27
N PRO A 214 -6.79 28.77 4.32
CA PRO A 214 -5.70 27.97 3.76
C PRO A 214 -4.73 27.46 4.84
N GLN A 215 -4.15 26.29 4.62
CA GLN A 215 -3.08 25.77 5.45
C GLN A 215 -1.74 26.27 4.93
N ALA A 216 -0.85 26.72 5.83
CA ALA A 216 0.47 27.22 5.48
C ALA A 216 1.33 26.15 4.79
N LYS A 217 1.12 24.89 5.16
CA LYS A 217 1.71 23.72 4.52
C LYS A 217 0.68 22.61 4.44
N VAL A 218 0.63 21.92 3.32
CA VAL A 218 -0.27 20.77 3.09
C VAL A 218 0.52 19.53 2.73
N ALA A 219 1.59 19.68 1.94
CA ALA A 219 2.34 18.56 1.41
C ALA A 219 3.84 18.67 1.67
N ILE A 220 4.48 17.55 2.01
CA ILE A 220 5.93 17.41 2.14
C ILE A 220 6.42 16.26 1.27
N THR A 221 7.74 16.22 1.05
CA THR A 221 8.39 15.18 0.25
C THR A 221 9.26 14.25 1.08
N ALA A 222 9.31 12.99 0.67
CA ALA A 222 10.24 11.99 1.17
C ALA A 222 10.72 11.09 0.02
N MET A 223 11.93 10.54 0.13
CA MET A 223 12.41 9.47 -0.72
C MET A 223 12.30 8.16 0.06
N ILE A 224 11.65 7.16 -0.52
CA ILE A 224 11.68 5.80 0.02
C ILE A 224 12.94 5.09 -0.49
N ASP A 225 13.75 4.58 0.42
CA ASP A 225 14.80 3.61 0.09
C ASP A 225 14.21 2.20 0.13
N THR A 226 14.09 1.55 -1.04
CA THR A 226 13.52 0.20 -1.16
C THR A 226 14.39 -0.86 -0.50
N ASP A 227 15.68 -0.60 -0.29
CA ASP A 227 16.62 -1.56 0.31
C ASP A 227 16.40 -1.73 1.81
N THR A 228 15.86 -0.69 2.46
CA THR A 228 15.69 -0.63 3.92
C THR A 228 14.26 -0.30 4.34
N MET A 229 13.36 -0.06 3.38
CA MET A 229 12.02 0.50 3.56
C MET A 229 12.00 1.81 4.36
N GLY A 230 13.14 2.51 4.40
CA GLY A 230 13.33 3.75 5.13
C GLY A 230 12.80 4.96 4.37
N LEU A 231 12.57 6.05 5.10
CA LEU A 231 12.26 7.36 4.54
C LEU A 231 13.46 8.28 4.68
N ILE A 232 13.72 9.05 3.62
CA ILE A 232 14.74 10.10 3.60
C ILE A 232 14.04 11.41 3.27
N PHE A 233 14.06 12.33 4.24
CA PHE A 233 13.54 13.68 4.07
C PHE A 233 14.69 14.61 3.66
N SER A 234 14.37 15.66 2.89
CA SER A 234 15.35 16.59 2.30
C SER A 234 16.45 15.85 1.55
N PHE A 235 16.08 14.90 0.67
CA PHE A 235 17.02 14.03 -0.03
C PHE A 235 18.05 14.84 -0.84
N GLY A 236 19.32 14.41 -0.81
CA GLY A 236 20.42 15.10 -1.48
C GLY A 236 20.87 16.41 -0.83
N GLN A 237 20.21 16.85 0.25
CA GLN A 237 20.58 18.08 0.97
C GLN A 237 21.47 17.77 2.19
N ALA A 238 22.31 18.74 2.58
CA ALA A 238 23.26 18.58 3.70
C ALA A 238 22.58 18.31 5.05
N ASN A 239 21.31 18.69 5.19
CA ASN A 239 20.51 18.50 6.38
C ASN A 239 19.55 17.30 6.27
N SER A 240 19.71 16.40 5.30
CA SER A 240 18.83 15.24 5.10
C SER A 240 18.64 14.40 6.37
N LEU A 241 17.43 13.89 6.59
CA LEU A 241 17.10 12.98 7.70
C LEU A 241 16.70 11.61 7.16
N SER A 242 17.48 10.58 7.49
CA SER A 242 17.23 9.18 7.13
C SER A 242 16.70 8.41 8.32
N THR A 243 15.53 7.76 8.19
CA THR A 243 15.02 6.88 9.25
C THR A 243 15.87 5.64 9.44
N THR A 244 16.60 5.20 8.41
CA THR A 244 17.53 4.07 8.50
C THR A 244 18.69 4.39 9.45
N GLU A 245 19.28 5.58 9.30
CA GLU A 245 20.35 6.04 10.20
C GLU A 245 19.83 6.25 11.62
N LEU A 246 18.63 6.86 11.77
CA LEU A 246 18.00 7.00 13.08
C LEU A 246 17.71 5.64 13.74
N THR A 247 17.28 4.65 12.97
CA THR A 247 17.08 3.29 13.48
C THR A 247 18.38 2.73 14.04
N ARG A 248 19.50 2.88 13.32
CA ARG A 248 20.82 2.45 13.81
C ARG A 248 21.21 3.17 15.10
N GLU A 249 21.09 4.50 15.12
CA GLU A 249 21.41 5.33 16.28
C GLU A 249 20.58 4.97 17.52
N LEU A 250 19.29 4.64 17.33
CA LEU A 250 18.34 4.36 18.40
C LEU A 250 18.24 2.88 18.79
N THR A 251 18.89 1.97 18.06
CA THR A 251 18.75 0.51 18.25
C THR A 251 19.04 0.09 19.70
N THR A 252 20.15 0.57 20.29
CA THR A 252 20.49 0.24 21.68
C THR A 252 19.48 0.80 22.68
N GLU A 253 18.96 2.00 22.43
CA GLU A 253 17.97 2.65 23.31
C GLU A 253 16.64 1.88 23.30
N ILE A 254 16.15 1.52 22.10
CA ILE A 254 14.95 0.70 21.93
C ILE A 254 15.13 -0.68 22.58
N GLN A 255 16.27 -1.32 22.35
CA GLN A 255 16.58 -2.64 22.93
C GLN A 255 16.56 -2.62 24.46
N GLN A 256 17.10 -1.58 25.09
CA GLN A 256 17.07 -1.43 26.55
C GLN A 256 15.67 -1.14 27.09
N ALA A 257 14.88 -0.36 26.36
CA ALA A 257 13.56 0.05 26.81
C ALA A 257 12.48 -1.02 26.59
N LEU A 258 12.54 -1.74 25.46
CA LEU A 258 11.43 -2.57 24.96
C LEU A 258 11.89 -3.96 24.48
N GLY A 259 13.17 -4.31 24.58
CA GLY A 259 13.71 -5.54 24.01
C GLY A 259 13.08 -6.82 24.56
N GLU A 260 12.77 -6.87 25.85
CA GLU A 260 12.09 -8.01 26.48
C GLU A 260 10.65 -8.19 25.97
N GLU A 261 9.97 -7.09 25.62
CA GLU A 261 8.58 -7.10 25.17
C GLU A 261 8.42 -7.33 23.66
N THR A 262 9.43 -6.99 22.87
CA THR A 262 9.35 -6.97 21.40
C THR A 262 10.24 -8.01 20.72
N GLY A 263 11.00 -8.77 21.51
CA GLY A 263 11.97 -9.76 21.03
C GLY A 263 13.30 -9.15 20.55
N GLY A 264 13.42 -7.82 20.47
CA GLY A 264 14.64 -7.12 20.08
C GLY A 264 14.76 -6.82 18.58
N PHE A 265 15.93 -6.31 18.18
CA PHE A 265 16.20 -5.95 16.80
C PHE A 265 16.14 -7.16 15.86
N GLY A 266 15.35 -7.07 14.79
CA GLY A 266 15.18 -8.13 13.80
C GLY A 266 14.35 -9.33 14.26
N SER A 267 13.61 -9.22 15.37
CA SER A 267 12.82 -10.33 15.94
C SER A 267 11.77 -10.90 14.97
N MET A 268 11.31 -10.10 14.00
CA MET A 268 10.29 -10.49 13.01
C MET A 268 10.86 -10.63 11.59
N LYS A 269 12.18 -10.69 11.41
CA LYS A 269 12.85 -10.73 10.09
C LYS A 269 12.27 -11.81 9.15
N ASP A 270 11.95 -12.98 9.68
CA ASP A 270 11.50 -14.13 8.89
C ASP A 270 9.96 -14.25 8.79
N THR A 271 9.23 -13.50 9.62
CA THR A 271 7.77 -13.69 9.82
C THR A 271 6.94 -12.47 9.46
N PHE A 272 7.53 -11.29 9.25
CA PHE A 272 6.75 -10.06 8.99
C PHE A 272 5.92 -10.09 7.69
N ALA A 273 6.24 -11.01 6.76
CA ALA A 273 5.50 -11.25 5.52
C ALA A 273 4.45 -12.38 5.63
N ASP A 274 4.23 -12.92 6.84
CA ASP A 274 3.25 -13.98 7.12
C ASP A 274 2.01 -13.40 7.82
N PRO A 275 0.80 -13.52 7.21
CA PRO A 275 -0.45 -13.08 7.83
C PRO A 275 -0.67 -13.59 9.25
N PHE A 276 -0.22 -14.80 9.59
CA PHE A 276 -0.44 -15.37 10.94
C PHE A 276 0.31 -14.60 12.04
N HIS A 277 1.36 -13.87 11.70
CA HIS A 277 2.16 -13.08 12.63
C HIS A 277 1.83 -11.57 12.56
N PHE A 278 0.83 -11.18 11.77
CA PHE A 278 0.56 -9.75 11.50
C PHE A 278 0.07 -8.96 12.72
N ILE A 279 -0.73 -9.59 13.60
CA ILE A 279 -1.17 -8.95 14.85
C ILE A 279 0.02 -8.66 15.75
N GLU A 280 0.82 -9.68 16.05
CA GLU A 280 2.03 -9.55 16.88
C GLU A 280 3.01 -8.52 16.29
N TYR A 281 3.25 -8.59 14.97
CA TYR A 281 4.01 -7.58 14.24
C TYR A 281 3.47 -6.15 14.50
N SER A 282 2.15 -5.98 14.38
CA SER A 282 1.50 -4.67 14.52
C SER A 282 1.56 -4.15 15.96
N GLU A 283 1.44 -5.04 16.95
CA GLU A 283 1.60 -4.71 18.37
C GLU A 283 3.03 -4.25 18.69
N HIS A 284 4.04 -4.96 18.20
CA HIS A 284 5.44 -4.57 18.37
C HIS A 284 5.73 -3.22 17.71
N VAL A 285 5.24 -3.01 16.49
CA VAL A 285 5.37 -1.73 15.79
C VAL A 285 4.71 -0.61 16.57
N LEU A 286 3.49 -0.81 17.09
CA LEU A 286 2.77 0.18 17.89
C LEU A 286 3.56 0.56 19.15
N LYS A 287 3.99 -0.42 19.96
CA LYS A 287 4.74 -0.17 21.20
C LYS A 287 6.02 0.65 20.97
N ILE A 288 6.78 0.29 19.94
CA ILE A 288 8.01 1.01 19.60
C ILE A 288 7.67 2.41 19.06
N THR A 289 6.62 2.55 18.25
CA THR A 289 6.15 3.85 17.76
C THR A 289 5.74 4.78 18.89
N GLU A 290 5.07 4.28 19.92
CA GLU A 290 4.71 5.05 21.12
C GLU A 290 5.92 5.60 21.87
N PHE A 291 6.91 4.73 22.08
CA PHE A 291 8.18 5.10 22.69
C PHE A 291 8.90 6.17 21.87
N LEU A 292 9.04 5.94 20.55
CA LEU A 292 9.75 6.82 19.64
C LEU A 292 9.07 8.18 19.47
N THR A 293 7.74 8.23 19.42
CA THR A 293 7.01 9.50 19.28
C THR A 293 7.30 10.42 20.46
N LYS A 294 7.35 9.89 21.68
CA LYS A 294 7.71 10.64 22.90
C LYS A 294 9.19 11.03 22.92
N ARG A 295 10.07 10.09 22.54
CA ARG A 295 11.52 10.28 22.52
C ARG A 295 11.98 11.32 21.49
N LEU A 296 11.45 11.25 20.27
CA LEU A 296 11.76 12.20 19.19
C LEU A 296 11.14 13.57 19.45
N ALA A 297 9.96 13.63 20.06
CA ALA A 297 9.35 14.90 20.48
C ALA A 297 10.16 15.63 21.56
N THR A 298 11.07 14.97 22.27
CA THR A 298 11.92 15.58 23.30
C THR A 298 13.38 15.77 22.84
N ASP A 299 13.78 15.14 21.75
CA ASP A 299 15.11 15.24 21.16
C ASP A 299 15.40 16.64 20.61
N SER A 300 16.49 17.27 21.05
CA SER A 300 16.85 18.63 20.62
C SER A 300 17.29 18.68 19.16
N LYS A 301 18.01 17.67 18.66
CA LYS A 301 18.46 17.61 17.26
C LYS A 301 17.26 17.42 16.34
N PHE A 302 16.35 16.51 16.69
CA PHE A 302 15.15 16.27 15.90
C PHE A 302 14.22 17.49 15.88
N LYS A 303 13.98 18.11 17.05
CA LYS A 303 13.22 19.37 17.15
C LYS A 303 13.81 20.46 16.28
N GLN A 304 15.15 20.61 16.30
CA GLN A 304 15.83 21.59 15.46
C GLN A 304 15.64 21.26 13.98
N TYR A 305 15.80 20.00 13.58
CA TYR A 305 15.56 19.56 12.20
C TYR A 305 14.16 19.92 11.71
N ILE A 306 13.11 19.58 12.48
CA ILE A 306 11.71 19.89 12.13
C ILE A 306 11.47 21.40 12.07
N THR A 307 12.04 22.16 13.01
CA THR A 307 11.87 23.63 13.05
C THR A 307 12.53 24.30 11.85
N VAL A 308 13.67 23.77 11.38
CA VAL A 308 14.40 24.33 10.24
C VAL A 308 13.79 23.91 8.90
N ASN A 309 13.45 22.64 8.73
CA ASN A 309 12.99 22.11 7.43
C ASN A 309 11.48 22.23 7.22
N PHE A 310 10.71 22.24 8.31
CA PHE A 310 9.24 22.25 8.26
C PHE A 310 8.65 23.28 9.24
N PRO A 311 9.08 24.56 9.18
CA PRO A 311 8.61 25.59 10.11
C PRO A 311 7.10 25.82 10.03
N GLU A 312 6.55 25.72 8.82
CA GLU A 312 5.15 26.01 8.47
C GLU A 312 4.16 24.93 8.88
N LEU A 313 4.65 23.73 9.26
CA LEU A 313 3.76 22.68 9.77
C LEU A 313 3.14 23.10 11.11
N THR A 314 1.84 22.87 11.25
CA THR A 314 1.12 23.03 12.51
C THR A 314 1.63 22.05 13.57
N SER A 315 1.27 22.26 14.84
CA SER A 315 1.59 21.30 15.90
C SER A 315 0.98 19.91 15.61
N GLY A 316 -0.24 19.87 15.07
CA GLY A 316 -0.90 18.63 14.67
C GLY A 316 -0.13 17.91 13.56
N GLN A 317 0.28 18.64 12.52
CA GLN A 317 1.03 18.06 11.40
C GLN A 317 2.41 17.58 11.84
N LYS A 318 3.08 18.30 12.75
CA LYS A 318 4.37 17.88 13.34
C LYS A 318 4.21 16.58 14.15
N GLN A 319 3.11 16.42 14.89
CA GLN A 319 2.82 15.17 15.59
C GLN A 319 2.53 14.01 14.62
N ALA A 320 1.76 14.26 13.56
CA ALA A 320 1.52 13.25 12.53
C ALA A 320 2.82 12.81 11.83
N LEU A 321 3.73 13.76 11.53
CA LEU A 321 5.04 13.48 10.96
C LEU A 321 5.92 12.67 11.93
N LEU A 322 5.92 13.03 13.21
CA LEU A 322 6.61 12.27 14.28
C LEU A 322 6.13 10.82 14.34
N PHE A 323 4.80 10.61 14.29
CA PHE A 323 4.21 9.27 14.23
C PHE A 323 4.69 8.50 13.00
N THR A 324 4.67 9.10 11.80
CA THR A 324 5.14 8.45 10.58
C THR A 324 6.61 8.03 10.69
N ILE A 325 7.48 8.92 11.17
CA ILE A 325 8.91 8.64 11.35
C ILE A 325 9.13 7.54 12.39
N GLY A 326 8.46 7.65 13.55
CA GLY A 326 8.54 6.64 14.62
C GLY A 326 8.08 5.27 14.15
N ARG A 327 7.00 5.21 13.35
CA ARG A 327 6.47 3.97 12.80
C ARG A 327 7.41 3.33 11.77
N THR A 328 8.03 4.15 10.90
CA THR A 328 9.04 3.65 9.95
C THR A 328 10.24 3.07 10.69
N ILE A 329 10.77 3.77 11.70
CA ILE A 329 11.87 3.27 12.55
C ILE A 329 11.45 1.97 13.26
N ALA A 330 10.24 1.91 13.81
CA ALA A 330 9.72 0.72 14.47
C ALA A 330 9.70 -0.49 13.52
N ASN A 331 9.18 -0.33 12.30
CA ASN A 331 9.23 -1.37 11.26
C ASN A 331 10.67 -1.79 10.95
N GLN A 332 11.58 -0.84 10.72
CA GLN A 332 12.98 -1.13 10.40
C GLN A 332 13.70 -1.87 11.54
N TYR A 333 13.38 -1.53 12.79
CA TYR A 333 13.93 -2.17 13.97
C TYR A 333 13.48 -3.63 14.09
N ILE A 334 12.17 -3.90 14.08
CA ILE A 334 11.64 -5.26 14.29
C ILE A 334 11.90 -6.20 13.12
N THR A 335 12.01 -5.67 11.90
CA THR A 335 12.39 -6.46 10.71
C THR A 335 13.90 -6.59 10.55
N GLY A 336 14.66 -5.75 11.26
CA GLY A 336 16.11 -5.65 11.15
C GLY A 336 16.60 -4.89 9.93
N LEU A 337 15.72 -4.35 9.07
CA LEU A 337 16.05 -3.74 7.76
C LEU A 337 17.03 -2.57 7.81
N ALA A 338 17.35 -2.04 8.99
CA ALA A 338 18.34 -0.99 9.15
C ALA A 338 19.80 -1.49 9.24
N SER A 339 20.07 -2.79 9.38
CA SER A 339 21.46 -3.26 9.59
C SER A 339 22.32 -3.19 8.30
N GLU A 340 23.63 -3.07 8.51
CA GLU A 340 24.65 -2.88 7.47
C GLU A 340 25.20 -4.19 6.90
N GLU A 341 25.02 -5.32 7.61
CA GLU A 341 25.41 -6.65 7.14
C GLU A 341 24.40 -7.19 6.11
N GLU A 342 24.82 -8.01 5.14
CA GLU A 342 24.00 -8.46 3.99
C GLU A 342 22.51 -8.67 4.31
N PHE A 343 21.65 -7.78 3.80
CA PHE A 343 20.21 -7.89 3.96
C PHE A 343 19.58 -8.62 2.80
N THR A 344 18.93 -9.74 3.09
CA THR A 344 17.91 -10.33 2.24
C THR A 344 16.58 -10.17 2.94
N HIS A 345 15.64 -9.48 2.31
CA HIS A 345 14.24 -9.46 2.73
C HIS A 345 13.34 -9.75 1.54
N PRO A 346 12.10 -10.24 1.76
CA PRO A 346 11.17 -10.59 0.68
C PRO A 346 10.80 -9.45 -0.28
N TYR A 347 11.22 -8.22 -0.01
CA TYR A 347 10.91 -7.01 -0.78
C TYR A 347 12.14 -6.34 -1.41
N LEU A 348 13.32 -6.93 -1.27
CA LEU A 348 14.55 -6.33 -1.79
C LEU A 348 14.53 -6.29 -3.32
N LEU A 349 14.14 -7.42 -3.90
CA LEU A 349 13.97 -7.61 -5.33
C LEU A 349 12.49 -7.65 -5.64
N HIS A 350 12.14 -7.25 -6.86
CA HIS A 350 10.80 -7.48 -7.38
C HIS A 350 10.48 -8.98 -7.43
N SER A 351 9.36 -9.34 -6.82
CA SER A 351 8.83 -10.71 -6.80
C SER A 351 7.31 -10.71 -6.77
N GLU A 352 6.69 -9.75 -7.46
CA GLU A 352 5.25 -9.58 -7.49
C GLU A 352 4.53 -10.84 -7.97
N GLU A 353 3.61 -11.35 -7.16
CA GLU A 353 2.84 -12.55 -7.48
C GLU A 353 1.68 -12.27 -8.44
N TYR A 354 1.19 -11.03 -8.46
CA TYR A 354 0.06 -10.62 -9.29
C TYR A 354 0.01 -9.11 -9.51
N MET A 355 -0.78 -8.72 -10.51
CA MET A 355 -1.14 -7.34 -10.80
C MET A 355 -2.58 -7.06 -10.38
N VAL A 356 -2.85 -5.84 -9.93
CA VAL A 356 -4.21 -5.36 -9.66
C VAL A 356 -4.44 -4.01 -10.30
N VAL A 357 -5.59 -3.83 -10.92
CA VAL A 357 -6.07 -2.51 -11.32
C VAL A 357 -7.48 -2.27 -10.80
N SER A 358 -7.69 -1.12 -10.16
CA SER A 358 -8.96 -0.75 -9.56
C SER A 358 -9.42 0.61 -10.07
N PRO A 359 -10.13 0.68 -11.21
CA PRO A 359 -10.57 1.95 -11.78
C PRO A 359 -11.54 2.73 -10.90
N HIS A 360 -12.18 2.11 -9.91
CA HIS A 360 -13.21 2.76 -9.10
C HIS A 360 -12.87 2.85 -7.61
N GLY A 361 -11.61 2.66 -7.23
CA GLY A 361 -11.19 2.91 -5.85
C GLY A 361 -10.11 1.96 -5.36
N LYS A 362 -10.33 1.37 -4.20
CA LYS A 362 -9.31 0.56 -3.51
C LYS A 362 -8.99 -0.71 -4.32
N PRO A 363 -7.72 -1.09 -4.48
CA PRO A 363 -7.35 -2.34 -5.13
C PRO A 363 -7.45 -3.53 -4.17
N LEU A 364 -7.71 -4.73 -4.72
CA LEU A 364 -7.38 -5.99 -4.06
C LEU A 364 -5.88 -5.97 -3.68
N GLY A 365 -5.47 -6.68 -2.63
CA GLY A 365 -4.05 -6.89 -2.37
C GLY A 365 -3.32 -5.74 -1.70
N GLY A 366 -3.91 -4.55 -1.54
CA GLY A 366 -3.18 -3.43 -0.95
C GLY A 366 -2.90 -3.55 0.56
N PHE A 367 -3.28 -4.67 1.20
CA PHE A 367 -2.80 -5.10 2.54
C PHE A 367 -2.29 -6.56 2.51
N ASP A 368 -2.08 -7.13 1.32
CA ASP A 368 -1.37 -8.40 1.19
C ASP A 368 0.07 -8.18 1.69
N LEU A 369 0.59 -9.14 2.45
CA LEU A 369 1.96 -9.12 2.96
C LEU A 369 2.95 -9.77 1.98
N ARG A 370 2.48 -10.07 0.76
CA ARG A 370 3.28 -10.45 -0.41
C ARG A 370 3.26 -9.33 -1.43
N GLN A 371 4.31 -9.27 -2.25
CA GLN A 371 4.42 -8.24 -3.28
C GLN A 371 3.31 -8.38 -4.33
N SER A 372 2.68 -7.25 -4.66
CA SER A 372 1.75 -7.15 -5.77
C SER A 372 1.88 -5.78 -6.42
N PHE A 373 1.57 -5.70 -7.72
CA PHE A 373 1.48 -4.41 -8.39
C PHE A 373 0.07 -3.83 -8.24
N GLY A 374 -0.19 -3.04 -7.21
CA GLY A 374 -1.45 -2.32 -6.98
C GLY A 374 -1.53 -1.02 -7.79
N SER A 375 -2.70 -0.66 -8.34
CA SER A 375 -2.89 0.68 -8.92
C SER A 375 -4.34 1.14 -8.98
N VAL A 376 -4.55 2.44 -8.78
CA VAL A 376 -5.85 3.13 -8.88
C VAL A 376 -5.75 4.24 -9.93
N PRO A 377 -5.78 3.88 -11.24
CA PRO A 377 -5.50 4.83 -12.33
C PRO A 377 -6.58 5.91 -12.39
N ALA A 378 -6.30 7.18 -12.70
CA ALA A 378 -7.29 8.27 -12.73
C ALA A 378 -8.28 8.19 -13.90
N ASP A 379 -7.86 7.57 -15.01
CA ASP A 379 -8.68 7.38 -16.20
C ASP A 379 -8.32 6.10 -16.96
N ARG A 380 -9.01 5.86 -18.07
CA ARG A 380 -8.82 4.68 -18.93
C ARG A 380 -7.43 4.61 -19.59
N GLY A 381 -6.88 5.76 -20.00
CA GLY A 381 -5.57 5.79 -20.64
C GLY A 381 -4.46 5.47 -19.65
N GLU A 382 -4.55 6.01 -18.43
CA GLU A 382 -3.62 5.70 -17.34
C GLU A 382 -3.72 4.24 -16.91
N MET A 383 -4.93 3.66 -16.86
CA MET A 383 -5.12 2.24 -16.59
C MET A 383 -4.31 1.37 -17.56
N LEU A 384 -4.38 1.66 -18.86
CA LEU A 384 -3.63 0.92 -19.87
C LEU A 384 -2.11 1.08 -19.67
N ILE A 385 -1.64 2.31 -19.46
CA ILE A 385 -0.22 2.59 -19.18
C ILE A 385 0.26 1.81 -17.96
N HIS A 386 -0.52 1.78 -16.88
CA HIS A 386 -0.17 1.05 -15.66
C HIS A 386 -0.09 -0.47 -15.92
N VAL A 387 -1.07 -1.05 -16.61
CA VAL A 387 -1.06 -2.50 -16.92
C VAL A 387 0.14 -2.85 -17.81
N LEU A 388 0.39 -2.10 -18.89
CA LEU A 388 1.53 -2.35 -19.78
C LEU A 388 2.87 -2.16 -19.07
N THR A 389 2.99 -1.20 -18.16
CA THR A 389 4.19 -0.99 -17.36
C THR A 389 4.46 -2.21 -16.47
N LYS A 390 3.44 -2.74 -15.79
CA LYS A 390 3.57 -3.94 -14.94
C LYS A 390 3.95 -5.17 -15.75
N LEU A 391 3.33 -5.39 -16.90
CA LEU A 391 3.67 -6.48 -17.83
C LEU A 391 5.14 -6.40 -18.27
N SER A 392 5.61 -5.20 -18.63
CA SER A 392 6.99 -4.98 -19.02
C SER A 392 7.98 -5.28 -17.88
N LEU A 393 7.62 -5.00 -16.64
CA LEU A 393 8.45 -5.30 -15.47
C LEU A 393 8.52 -6.80 -15.20
N LEU A 394 7.38 -7.50 -15.24
CA LEU A 394 7.31 -8.95 -15.10
C LEU A 394 8.11 -9.67 -16.19
N ASP A 395 8.04 -9.19 -17.44
CA ASP A 395 8.85 -9.73 -18.54
C ASP A 395 10.36 -9.53 -18.30
N LYS A 396 10.78 -8.34 -17.81
CA LYS A 396 12.20 -8.06 -17.48
C LYS A 396 12.71 -9.01 -16.39
N GLN A 397 11.86 -9.33 -15.42
CA GLN A 397 12.18 -10.21 -14.29
C GLN A 397 12.08 -11.70 -14.64
N LYS A 398 11.54 -12.03 -15.82
CA LYS A 398 11.24 -13.42 -16.24
C LYS A 398 10.33 -14.13 -15.23
N ALA A 399 9.33 -13.41 -14.72
CA ALA A 399 8.34 -13.97 -13.82
C ALA A 399 7.62 -15.16 -14.47
N GLU A 400 7.13 -16.10 -13.65
CA GLU A 400 6.42 -17.27 -14.15
C GLU A 400 5.09 -16.87 -14.81
N LYS A 401 4.82 -17.44 -16.00
CA LYS A 401 3.59 -17.24 -16.76
C LYS A 401 2.58 -18.37 -16.46
N PRO A 402 1.27 -18.12 -16.57
CA PRO A 402 0.64 -16.86 -16.96
C PRO A 402 0.69 -15.79 -15.87
N TYR A 403 0.82 -14.53 -16.26
CA TYR A 403 0.66 -13.40 -15.35
C TYR A 403 -0.80 -13.27 -14.94
N ILE A 404 -1.06 -12.95 -13.67
CA ILE A 404 -2.42 -12.80 -13.12
C ILE A 404 -2.71 -11.31 -12.95
N LEU A 405 -3.75 -10.82 -13.62
CA LEU A 405 -4.29 -9.47 -13.43
C LEU A 405 -5.68 -9.54 -12.79
N PHE A 406 -5.80 -9.09 -11.55
CA PHE A 406 -7.12 -8.81 -10.98
C PHE A 406 -7.61 -7.45 -11.44
N PHE A 407 -8.77 -7.45 -12.09
CA PHE A 407 -9.52 -6.25 -12.41
C PHE A 407 -10.56 -6.04 -11.33
N SER A 408 -10.19 -5.28 -10.29
CA SER A 408 -10.97 -5.19 -9.06
C SER A 408 -11.96 -4.04 -9.09
N THR A 409 -13.18 -4.31 -8.66
CA THR A 409 -14.25 -3.31 -8.51
C THR A 409 -14.67 -3.28 -7.04
N PRO A 410 -14.34 -2.22 -6.29
CA PRO A 410 -14.79 -2.08 -4.92
C PRO A 410 -16.29 -1.78 -4.89
N VAL A 411 -17.01 -2.45 -3.99
CA VAL A 411 -18.44 -2.26 -3.77
C VAL A 411 -18.73 -2.16 -2.27
N ASN A 412 -19.71 -1.34 -1.92
CA ASN A 412 -20.22 -1.31 -0.55
C ASN A 412 -20.87 -2.66 -0.21
N LYS A 413 -20.50 -3.27 0.91
CA LYS A 413 -21.01 -4.59 1.30
C LYS A 413 -22.53 -4.62 1.48
N VAL A 414 -23.13 -3.56 2.02
CA VAL A 414 -24.59 -3.46 2.18
C VAL A 414 -25.27 -3.44 0.82
N VAL A 415 -24.75 -2.64 -0.12
CA VAL A 415 -25.24 -2.59 -1.51
C VAL A 415 -25.15 -3.96 -2.18
N TYR A 416 -24.03 -4.66 -2.00
CA TYR A 416 -23.81 -6.01 -2.55
C TYR A 416 -24.78 -7.04 -1.95
N ASP A 417 -24.89 -7.09 -0.61
CA ASP A 417 -25.73 -8.07 0.09
C ASP A 417 -27.22 -7.89 -0.24
N HIS A 418 -27.66 -6.65 -0.50
CA HIS A 418 -29.05 -6.33 -0.84
C HIS A 418 -29.33 -6.34 -2.36
N GLN A 419 -28.31 -6.57 -3.20
CA GLN A 419 -28.43 -6.53 -4.67
C GLN A 419 -29.08 -5.23 -5.17
N ASP A 420 -28.68 -4.10 -4.60
CA ASP A 420 -29.24 -2.77 -4.93
C ASP A 420 -28.89 -2.37 -6.38
N ILE A 421 -29.77 -1.58 -7.03
CA ILE A 421 -29.58 -1.10 -8.41
C ILE A 421 -28.27 -0.33 -8.62
N THR A 422 -27.74 0.28 -7.57
CA THR A 422 -26.43 0.95 -7.57
C THR A 422 -25.28 -0.02 -7.89
N LEU A 423 -25.41 -1.31 -7.57
CA LEU A 423 -24.45 -2.35 -7.95
C LEU A 423 -24.34 -2.48 -9.47
N VAL A 424 -25.47 -2.42 -10.19
CA VAL A 424 -25.51 -2.50 -11.66
C VAL A 424 -24.75 -1.33 -12.27
N GLY A 425 -24.94 -0.10 -11.76
CA GLY A 425 -24.24 1.08 -12.24
C GLY A 425 -22.71 1.00 -12.05
N VAL A 426 -22.25 0.48 -10.91
CA VAL A 426 -20.82 0.28 -10.63
C VAL A 426 -20.23 -0.79 -11.56
N GLU A 427 -20.97 -1.86 -11.82
CA GLU A 427 -20.54 -2.92 -12.73
C GLU A 427 -20.50 -2.47 -14.20
N ASP A 428 -21.49 -1.71 -14.64
CA ASP A 428 -21.50 -1.15 -15.99
C ASP A 428 -20.30 -0.20 -16.21
N ALA A 429 -19.97 0.62 -15.20
CA ALA A 429 -18.79 1.47 -15.24
C ALA A 429 -17.49 0.64 -15.26
N ALA A 430 -17.40 -0.42 -14.47
CA ALA A 430 -16.24 -1.33 -14.46
C ALA A 430 -16.06 -2.03 -15.82
N LYS A 431 -17.17 -2.47 -16.43
CA LYS A 431 -17.18 -3.10 -17.76
C LYS A 431 -16.60 -2.19 -18.85
N VAL A 432 -16.91 -0.89 -18.84
CA VAL A 432 -16.36 0.06 -19.83
C VAL A 432 -14.83 0.11 -19.76
N TYR A 433 -14.26 0.10 -18.56
CA TYR A 433 -12.80 0.04 -18.38
C TYR A 433 -12.23 -1.33 -18.79
N PHE A 434 -12.89 -2.43 -18.43
CA PHE A 434 -12.47 -3.76 -18.84
C PHE A 434 -12.42 -3.90 -20.37
N LEU A 435 -13.45 -3.44 -21.08
CA LEU A 435 -13.49 -3.44 -22.54
C LEU A 435 -12.39 -2.59 -23.16
N GLU A 436 -11.99 -1.49 -22.50
CA GLU A 436 -10.87 -0.67 -22.97
C GLU A 436 -9.54 -1.42 -22.91
N LEU A 437 -9.29 -2.26 -21.90
CA LEU A 437 -8.10 -3.11 -21.86
C LEU A 437 -8.04 -4.07 -23.05
N PHE A 438 -9.18 -4.61 -23.48
CA PHE A 438 -9.26 -5.55 -24.60
C PHE A 438 -9.24 -4.91 -25.99
N LYS A 439 -9.29 -3.57 -26.08
CA LYS A 439 -9.01 -2.86 -27.33
C LYS A 439 -7.52 -2.76 -27.63
N ASP A 440 -6.67 -2.92 -26.62
CA ASP A 440 -5.23 -2.91 -26.80
C ASP A 440 -4.76 -4.27 -27.38
N GLU A 441 -4.07 -4.20 -28.51
CA GLU A 441 -3.63 -5.39 -29.25
C GLU A 441 -2.59 -6.22 -28.49
N GLU A 442 -1.74 -5.60 -27.67
CA GLU A 442 -0.74 -6.32 -26.87
C GLU A 442 -1.40 -7.08 -25.72
N ILE A 443 -2.36 -6.46 -25.02
CA ILE A 443 -3.14 -7.14 -23.98
C ILE A 443 -3.93 -8.31 -24.58
N LYS A 444 -4.65 -8.05 -25.67
CA LYS A 444 -5.47 -9.05 -26.36
C LYS A 444 -4.61 -10.23 -26.83
N LYS A 445 -3.47 -9.97 -27.46
CA LYS A 445 -2.50 -10.99 -27.86
C LYS A 445 -2.04 -11.82 -26.68
N ARG A 446 -1.64 -11.20 -25.56
CA ARG A 446 -1.16 -11.90 -24.37
C ARG A 446 -2.21 -12.82 -23.75
N VAL A 447 -3.47 -12.42 -23.75
CA VAL A 447 -4.59 -13.26 -23.31
C VAL A 447 -4.76 -14.45 -24.25
N TYR A 448 -4.78 -14.25 -25.57
CA TYR A 448 -4.94 -15.36 -26.53
C TYR A 448 -3.75 -16.33 -26.57
N GLU A 449 -2.53 -15.84 -26.37
CA GLU A 449 -1.32 -16.66 -26.24
C GLU A 449 -1.22 -17.36 -24.87
N GLY A 450 -2.14 -17.04 -23.96
CA GLY A 450 -2.20 -17.60 -22.62
C GLY A 450 -1.07 -17.19 -21.70
N SER A 451 -0.46 -16.04 -21.96
CA SER A 451 0.58 -15.44 -21.12
C SER A 451 0.04 -14.49 -20.04
N LEU A 452 -1.23 -14.08 -20.16
CA LEU A 452 -1.93 -13.21 -19.23
C LEU A 452 -3.34 -13.76 -18.98
N VAL A 453 -3.74 -13.78 -17.71
CA VAL A 453 -5.12 -14.04 -17.30
C VAL A 453 -5.67 -12.82 -16.60
N ILE A 454 -6.85 -12.38 -17.03
CA ILE A 454 -7.56 -11.26 -16.39
C ILE A 454 -8.75 -11.83 -15.61
N ILE A 455 -8.80 -11.53 -14.31
CA ILE A 455 -9.83 -11.96 -13.37
C ILE A 455 -10.63 -10.73 -12.90
N PRO A 456 -11.82 -10.47 -13.46
CA PRO A 456 -12.73 -9.47 -12.95
C PRO A 456 -13.28 -9.89 -11.59
N ILE A 457 -13.15 -9.03 -10.59
CA ILE A 457 -13.52 -9.37 -9.21
C ILE A 457 -14.17 -8.20 -8.49
N LEU A 458 -15.28 -8.47 -7.81
CA LEU A 458 -15.85 -7.57 -6.82
C LEU A 458 -15.13 -7.75 -5.51
N ILE A 459 -14.81 -6.64 -4.85
CA ILE A 459 -14.24 -6.64 -3.50
C ILE A 459 -15.04 -5.72 -2.60
N ASP A 460 -15.06 -5.99 -1.31
CA ASP A 460 -15.64 -5.09 -0.32
C ASP A 460 -14.78 -3.82 -0.19
N GLU A 461 -15.41 -2.66 -0.34
CA GLU A 461 -14.73 -1.37 -0.27
C GLU A 461 -14.09 -1.07 1.11
N SER A 462 -14.55 -1.71 2.18
CA SER A 462 -14.10 -1.42 3.54
C SER A 462 -12.79 -2.12 3.87
N ASN A 463 -12.74 -3.44 3.66
CA ASN A 463 -11.68 -4.36 4.08
C ASN A 463 -10.94 -5.02 2.88
N ARG A 464 -11.39 -4.80 1.63
CA ARG A 464 -10.86 -5.38 0.38
C ARG A 464 -11.02 -6.89 0.26
N ARG A 465 -11.90 -7.50 1.06
CA ARG A 465 -12.27 -8.91 0.97
C ARG A 465 -12.83 -9.19 -0.43
N PRO A 466 -12.34 -10.23 -1.13
CA PRO A 466 -13.00 -10.71 -2.34
C PRO A 466 -14.47 -11.05 -2.07
N LEU A 467 -15.38 -10.67 -2.95
CA LEU A 467 -16.81 -10.98 -2.82
C LEU A 467 -17.23 -11.96 -3.90
N GLU A 468 -16.91 -11.64 -5.15
CA GLU A 468 -17.36 -12.43 -6.28
C GLU A 468 -16.46 -12.23 -7.50
N ILE A 469 -16.14 -13.30 -8.22
CA ILE A 469 -15.55 -13.22 -9.57
C ILE A 469 -16.65 -13.03 -10.60
N ARG A 470 -16.53 -11.98 -11.41
CA ARG A 470 -17.47 -11.66 -12.47
C ARG A 470 -17.02 -12.29 -13.79
N ASP A 471 -17.99 -12.80 -14.53
CA ASP A 471 -17.76 -13.36 -15.85
C ASP A 471 -17.93 -12.27 -16.92
N TYR A 472 -16.82 -11.61 -17.28
CA TYR A 472 -16.80 -10.66 -18.39
C TYR A 472 -16.37 -11.29 -19.72
N SER A 473 -16.10 -12.61 -19.74
CA SER A 473 -15.72 -13.31 -20.97
C SER A 473 -16.80 -13.28 -22.04
N ILE A 474 -18.07 -13.17 -21.62
CA ILE A 474 -19.23 -13.00 -22.51
C ILE A 474 -19.12 -11.78 -23.43
N PHE A 475 -18.28 -10.80 -23.08
CA PHE A 475 -18.07 -9.57 -23.85
C PHE A 475 -16.84 -9.62 -24.75
N LEU A 476 -16.11 -10.74 -24.79
CA LEU A 476 -14.95 -10.96 -25.65
C LEU A 476 -15.30 -11.65 -26.98
N ASN A 477 -16.59 -11.94 -27.21
CA ASN A 477 -17.13 -12.55 -28.42
C ASN A 477 -17.36 -11.55 -29.55
#